data_AF-A0A920VY77-F1
#
_entry.id   AF-A0A920VY77-F1
#
_cell.length_a   1.000
_cell.length_b   1.000
_cell.length_c   1.000
_cell.angle_alpha   90.00
_cell.angle_beta   90.00
_cell.angle_gamma   90.00
#
_symmetry.space_group_name_H-M   'P 1'
#
loop_
_entity.id
_entity.type
_entity.pdbx_description
1 polymer ?
#
loop_
_entity_poly.entity_id
_entity_poly.type
_entity_poly.pdbx_seq_one_letter_code
_entity_poly.pdbx_strand_id
1 'polypeptide(L)'
;MLIRAGASNRQMISALGVNINFLYTIVFGLGAALAGLAGLMAGPIMTVEIGMGEGILIITLVVIVIGGVGSIKGAFVAAFFGWVLLILSDVPFFQIF
;
A
#
# COMPACT_ATOMS: atom_id res chain seq x y z
N MET A 1 -17.76 -8.88 -1.35
CA MET A 1 -18.66 -7.85 -1.92
C MET A 1 -19.16 -6.84 -0.89
N LEU A 2 -19.32 -7.22 0.39
CA LEU A 2 -19.73 -6.31 1.47
C LEU A 2 -18.82 -5.08 1.67
N ILE A 3 -17.49 -5.23 1.53
CA ILE A 3 -16.53 -4.12 1.66
C ILE A 3 -16.71 -3.08 0.55
N ARG A 4 -16.88 -3.53 -0.71
CA ARG A 4 -17.10 -2.65 -1.86
C ARG A 4 -18.47 -1.96 -1.82
N ALA A 5 -19.49 -2.66 -1.32
CA ALA A 5 -20.81 -2.08 -1.14
C ALA A 5 -20.82 -1.08 0.04
N GLY A 6 -20.01 -1.29 1.09
CA GLY A 6 -19.87 -0.35 2.21
C GLY A 6 -19.10 0.92 1.85
N ALA A 7 -18.19 0.84 0.88
CA ALA A 7 -17.53 2.00 0.27
C ALA A 7 -18.50 2.83 -0.59
N SER A 8 -19.52 2.20 -1.18
CA SER A 8 -20.49 2.86 -2.06
C SER A 8 -21.68 3.47 -1.30
N ASN A 9 -22.16 2.81 -0.24
CA ASN A 9 -23.17 3.37 0.66
C ASN A 9 -23.08 2.73 2.05
N ARG A 10 -22.41 3.43 2.99
CA ARG A 10 -22.18 2.97 4.36
C ARG A 10 -23.49 2.82 5.16
N GLN A 11 -24.48 3.68 4.88
CA GLN A 11 -25.79 3.70 5.55
C GLN A 11 -26.68 2.53 5.15
N MET A 12 -26.65 2.11 3.87
CA MET A 12 -27.44 0.98 3.38
C MET A 12 -27.01 -0.36 3.99
N ILE A 13 -25.71 -0.53 4.26
CA ILE A 13 -25.20 -1.78 4.86
C ILE A 13 -25.35 -1.81 6.38
N SER A 14 -25.26 -0.66 7.05
CA SER A 14 -25.61 -0.60 8.48
C SER A 14 -27.09 -0.93 8.72
N ALA A 15 -27.97 -0.58 7.77
CA ALA A 15 -29.39 -0.96 7.81
C ALA A 15 -29.62 -2.47 7.60
N LEU A 16 -28.70 -3.17 6.95
CA LEU A 16 -28.68 -4.64 6.81
C LEU A 16 -28.09 -5.36 8.05
N GLY A 17 -27.79 -4.63 9.12
CA GLY A 17 -27.26 -5.19 10.38
C GLY A 17 -25.78 -5.58 10.35
N VAL A 18 -25.07 -5.28 9.27
CA VAL A 18 -23.63 -5.59 9.15
C VAL A 18 -22.81 -4.43 9.72
N ASN A 19 -22.00 -4.74 10.73
CA ASN A 19 -21.11 -3.76 11.35
C ASN A 19 -19.90 -3.47 10.44
N ILE A 20 -20.03 -2.45 9.59
CA ILE A 20 -18.97 -2.02 8.66
C ILE A 20 -17.66 -1.69 9.38
N ASN A 21 -17.75 -1.10 10.58
CA ASN A 21 -16.57 -0.67 11.32
C ASN A 21 -15.74 -1.88 11.73
N PHE A 22 -16.38 -2.95 12.19
CA PHE A 22 -15.68 -4.19 12.54
C PHE A 22 -15.02 -4.85 11.31
N LEU A 23 -15.73 -4.89 10.17
CA LEU A 23 -15.20 -5.41 8.91
C LEU A 23 -13.98 -4.61 8.42
N TYR A 24 -14.07 -3.28 8.42
CA TYR A 24 -12.95 -2.41 8.04
C TYR A 24 -11.77 -2.55 9.01
N THR A 25 -12.02 -2.61 10.31
CA THR A 25 -10.98 -2.77 11.32
C THR A 25 -10.25 -4.11 11.17
N ILE A 26 -10.95 -5.21 10.90
CA ILE A 26 -10.29 -6.51 10.67
C ILE A 26 -9.42 -6.46 9.41
N VAL A 27 -9.92 -5.91 8.31
CA VAL A 27 -9.17 -5.85 7.03
C VAL A 27 -7.96 -4.93 7.16
N PHE A 28 -8.14 -3.75 7.76
CA PHE A 28 -7.06 -2.82 8.03
C PHE A 28 -6.04 -3.41 9.01
N GLY A 29 -6.52 -4.05 10.07
CA GLY A 29 -5.68 -4.72 11.07
C GLY A 29 -4.84 -5.85 10.45
N LEU A 30 -5.44 -6.68 9.59
CA LEU A 30 -4.71 -7.68 8.82
C LEU A 30 -3.67 -7.06 7.89
N GLY A 31 -4.04 -5.99 7.17
CA GLY A 31 -3.11 -5.28 6.28
C GLY A 31 -1.92 -4.68 7.05
N ALA A 32 -2.18 -4.04 8.19
CA ALA A 32 -1.15 -3.47 9.05
C ALA A 32 -0.24 -4.54 9.66
N ALA A 33 -0.81 -5.68 10.08
CA ALA A 33 -0.03 -6.81 10.59
C ALA A 33 0.89 -7.41 9.50
N LEU A 34 0.39 -7.56 8.27
CA LEU A 34 1.19 -8.03 7.13
C LEU A 34 2.28 -7.04 6.75
N ALA A 35 1.98 -5.73 6.73
CA ALA A 35 2.96 -4.68 6.47
C ALA A 35 4.05 -4.64 7.55
N GLY A 36 3.68 -4.80 8.82
CA GLY A 36 4.63 -4.87 9.94
C GLY A 36 5.53 -6.10 9.85
N LEU A 37 4.97 -7.27 9.52
CA LEU A 37 5.76 -8.49 9.31
C LEU A 37 6.75 -8.34 8.16
N ALA A 38 6.32 -7.77 7.02
CA ALA A 38 7.19 -7.51 5.89
C ALA A 38 8.35 -6.57 6.27
N GLY A 39 8.07 -5.50 7.02
CA GLY A 39 9.10 -4.57 7.51
C GLY A 39 10.09 -5.22 8.49
N LEU A 40 9.60 -6.05 9.42
CA LEU A 40 10.45 -6.80 10.35
C LEU A 40 11.38 -7.78 9.62
N MET A 41 10.91 -8.41 8.54
CA MET A 41 11.75 -9.29 7.72
C MET A 41 12.77 -8.53 6.87
N ALA A 42 12.43 -7.32 6.42
CA ALA A 42 13.34 -6.47 5.65
C ALA A 42 14.42 -5.80 6.51
N GLY A 43 14.16 -5.59 7.80
CA GLY A 43 15.05 -4.89 8.73
C GLY A 43 16.47 -5.49 8.83
N PRO A 44 16.66 -6.81 8.99
CA PRO A 44 17.99 -7.42 9.06
C PRO A 44 18.73 -7.48 7.72
N ILE A 45 17.99 -7.40 6.60
CA ILE A 45 18.56 -7.50 5.25
C ILE A 45 19.11 -6.14 4.81
N MET A 46 18.53 -5.05 5.30
CA MET A 46 18.95 -3.68 4.99
C MET A 46 19.81 -3.11 6.12
N THR A 47 20.97 -2.55 5.79
CA THR A 47 21.75 -1.78 6.76
C THR A 47 20.96 -0.53 7.11
N VAL A 48 20.51 -0.42 8.37
CA VAL A 48 19.66 0.70 8.81
C VAL A 48 20.50 1.97 8.84
N GLU A 49 20.28 2.84 7.87
CA GLU A 49 20.91 4.15 7.77
C GLU A 49 19.91 5.28 8.08
N ILE A 50 20.43 6.39 8.60
CA ILE A 50 19.64 7.60 8.85
C ILE A 50 19.12 8.11 7.50
N GLY A 51 17.80 8.28 7.35
CA GLY A 51 17.20 8.75 6.10
C GLY A 51 16.67 7.66 5.17
N MET A 52 16.76 6.37 5.53
CA MET A 52 16.23 5.25 4.72
C MET A 52 14.75 5.42 4.30
N GLY A 53 13.96 6.14 5.10
CA GLY A 53 12.56 6.43 4.79
C GLY A 53 12.33 7.45 3.68
N GLU A 54 13.26 8.38 3.43
CA GLU A 54 13.08 9.44 2.42
C GLU A 54 13.01 8.87 1.00
N GLY A 55 13.88 7.91 0.68
CA GLY A 55 13.85 7.23 -0.62
C GLY A 55 12.55 6.46 -0.86
N ILE A 56 11.96 5.89 0.19
CA ILE A 56 10.69 5.14 0.11
C ILE A 56 9.50 6.10 -0.03
N LEU A 57 9.51 7.24 0.69
CA LEU A 57 8.42 8.20 0.68
C LEU A 57 8.19 8.81 -0.70
N ILE A 58 9.26 9.23 -1.39
CA ILE A 58 9.17 9.87 -2.71
C ILE A 58 8.59 8.89 -3.75
N ILE A 59 9.09 7.65 -3.77
CA ILE A 59 8.57 6.61 -4.68
C ILE A 59 7.12 6.28 -4.37
N THR A 60 6.77 6.16 -3.10
CA THR A 60 5.38 5.87 -2.69
C THR A 60 4.44 6.98 -3.13
N LEU A 61 4.86 8.25 -3.00
CA LEU A 61 4.10 9.39 -3.50
C LEU A 61 3.88 9.30 -5.02
N VAL A 62 4.95 9.07 -5.80
CA VAL A 62 4.88 8.98 -7.27
C VAL A 62 3.94 7.85 -7.69
N VAL A 63 4.04 6.67 -7.06
CA VAL A 63 3.17 5.52 -7.32
C VAL A 63 1.70 5.85 -7.04
N ILE A 64 1.40 6.54 -5.93
CA ILE A 64 0.02 6.92 -5.57
C ILE A 64 -0.54 7.97 -6.55
N VAL A 65 0.29 8.93 -6.97
CA VAL A 65 -0.12 9.96 -7.93
C VAL A 65 -0.39 9.36 -9.31
N ILE A 66 0.50 8.50 -9.80
CA ILE A 66 0.33 7.80 -11.09
C ILE A 66 -0.85 6.82 -11.04
N GLY A 67 -1.00 6.09 -9.93
CA GLY A 67 -2.10 5.14 -9.72
C GLY A 67 -3.46 5.79 -9.48
N GLY A 68 -3.49 7.07 -9.13
CA GLY A 68 -4.69 7.83 -8.79
C GLY A 68 -5.08 7.72 -7.30
N VAL A 69 -5.27 8.88 -6.66
CA VAL A 69 -5.64 9.00 -5.25
C VAL A 69 -7.00 8.32 -5.00
N GLY A 70 -7.02 7.33 -4.10
CA GLY A 70 -8.23 6.57 -3.76
C GLY A 70 -8.48 5.31 -4.59
N SER A 71 -7.62 4.99 -5.56
CA SER A 71 -7.72 3.77 -6.37
C SER A 71 -6.70 2.71 -5.94
N ILE A 72 -7.17 1.69 -5.19
CA ILE A 72 -6.31 0.56 -4.78
C ILE A 72 -5.77 -0.20 -6.00
N LYS A 73 -6.62 -0.42 -7.01
CA LYS A 73 -6.21 -1.15 -8.23
C LYS A 73 -5.19 -0.35 -9.04
N GLY A 74 -5.38 0.96 -9.16
CA GLY A 74 -4.43 1.82 -9.88
C GLY A 74 -3.08 1.92 -9.17
N ALA A 75 -3.09 2.12 -7.84
CA ALA A 75 -1.88 2.11 -7.03
C ALA A 75 -1.12 0.78 -7.11
N PHE A 76 -1.82 -0.36 -7.11
CA PHE A 76 -1.20 -1.68 -7.23
C PHE A 76 -0.52 -1.89 -8.60
N VAL A 77 -1.19 -1.49 -9.70
CA VAL A 77 -0.62 -1.61 -11.04
C VAL A 77 0.58 -0.68 -11.20
N ALA A 78 0.49 0.57 -10.72
CA ALA A 78 1.61 1.52 -10.73
C ALA A 78 2.81 1.01 -9.91
N ALA A 79 2.57 0.44 -8.73
CA ALA A 79 3.62 -0.14 -7.89
C ALA A 79 4.30 -1.33 -8.57
N PHE A 80 3.50 -2.23 -9.17
CA PHE A 80 4.01 -3.44 -9.82
C PHE A 80 4.84 -3.10 -11.06
N PHE A 81 4.34 -2.24 -11.94
CA PHE A 81 5.09 -1.81 -13.12
C PHE A 81 6.32 -0.98 -12.76
N GLY A 82 6.20 -0.09 -11.77
CA GLY A 82 7.34 0.66 -11.25
C GLY A 82 8.44 -0.29 -10.76
N TRP A 83 8.09 -1.29 -9.95
CA TRP A 83 9.04 -2.27 -9.46
C TRP A 83 9.64 -3.13 -10.58
N VAL A 84 8.85 -3.57 -11.56
CA VAL A 84 9.33 -4.33 -12.73
C VAL A 84 10.24 -3.48 -13.62
N LEU A 85 9.99 -2.19 -13.76
CA LEU A 85 10.88 -1.31 -14.52
C LEU A 85 12.23 -1.20 -13.81
N LEU A 86 12.22 -0.97 -12.50
CA LEU A 86 13.42 -0.86 -11.67
C LEU A 86 14.30 -2.10 -11.75
N ILE A 87 13.71 -3.30 -11.67
CA ILE A 87 14.48 -4.56 -11.73
C ILE A 87 15.12 -4.79 -13.12
N LEU A 88 14.48 -4.35 -14.20
CA LEU A 88 14.96 -4.55 -15.58
C LEU A 88 16.07 -3.58 -15.96
N SER A 89 16.07 -2.39 -15.38
CA SER A 89 17.00 -1.32 -15.75
C SER A 89 18.37 -1.43 -15.07
N ASP A 90 18.60 -2.41 -14.18
CA ASP A 90 19.82 -2.62 -13.36
C ASP A 90 20.37 -1.34 -12.68
N VAL A 91 19.58 -0.26 -12.69
CA VAL A 91 19.95 1.01 -12.06
C VAL A 91 19.81 0.82 -10.56
N PRO A 92 20.87 1.06 -9.78
CA PRO A 92 20.77 1.07 -8.35
C PRO A 92 19.71 2.08 -7.94
N PHE A 93 18.92 1.73 -6.93
CA PHE A 93 17.79 2.51 -6.40
C PHE A 93 18.13 3.98 -6.08
N PHE A 94 19.42 4.26 -5.89
CA PHE A 94 20.00 5.58 -5.60
C PHE A 94 20.28 6.45 -6.84
N GLN A 95 20.29 5.92 -8.07
CA GLN A 95 20.61 6.70 -9.29
C GLN A 95 19.42 7.36 -9.98
N ILE A 96 18.21 7.09 -9.49
CA ILE A 96 16.98 7.70 -10.03
C ILE A 96 16.76 9.10 -9.44
N PHE A 97 17.60 9.51 -8.47
CA PHE A 97 17.66 10.86 -7.88
C PHE A 97 19.11 11.28 -7.61
#